data_AF-A0A1H6WC36-F1
#
_entry.id   AF-A0A1H6WC36-F1
#
_cell.length_a   1.000
_cell.length_b   1.000
_cell.length_c   1.000
_cell.angle_alpha   90.00
_cell.angle_beta   90.00
_cell.angle_gamma   90.00
#
_symmetry.space_group_name_H-M   'P 1'
#
loop_
_entity.id
_entity.type
_entity.pdbx_description
1 polymer ?
#
loop_
_entity_poly.entity_id
_entity_poly.type
_entity_poly.pdbx_seq_one_letter_code
_entity_poly.pdbx_strand_id
1 'polypeptide(L)'
;MSNLDDRQKQAFQDRLARISANAGQAAPVSGRDAKRRTRGGRAGPVKARGRIAPGAILGGILGGGVFLASKVIAHGLTLSPPGQGDVFQKTMLAIGPFGMTAAGLFVLMIGLGLRDKPHLLGICVALPVLHFGEPYLAALMPDLWTQLFSPQYVENLLIQAGLMTPPPAL
;
A
#
# COMPACT_ATOMS: atom_id res chain seq x y z
N MET A 1 19.78 -39.42 48.74
CA MET A 1 19.73 -38.63 47.49
C MET A 1 19.54 -37.15 47.82
N SER A 2 20.52 -36.49 48.45
CA SER A 2 20.45 -35.07 48.89
C SER A 2 21.64 -34.22 48.40
N ASN A 3 22.79 -34.84 48.10
CA ASN A 3 24.01 -34.12 47.70
C ASN A 3 23.98 -33.49 46.29
N LEU A 4 23.03 -33.86 45.43
CA LEU A 4 22.93 -33.31 44.06
C LEU A 4 22.26 -31.93 44.05
N ASP A 5 21.27 -31.72 44.93
CA ASP A 5 20.54 -30.45 45.04
C ASP A 5 21.42 -29.36 45.66
N ASP A 6 22.27 -29.71 46.62
CA ASP A 6 23.15 -28.74 47.28
C ASP A 6 24.25 -28.23 46.34
N ARG A 7 24.78 -29.11 45.46
CA ARG A 7 25.72 -28.72 44.41
C ARG A 7 25.08 -27.82 43.35
N GLN A 8 23.82 -28.07 43.02
CA GLN A 8 23.08 -27.21 42.08
C GLN A 8 22.78 -25.84 42.69
N LYS A 9 22.39 -25.78 43.97
CA LYS A 9 22.18 -24.52 44.69
C LYS A 9 23.46 -23.69 44.79
N GLN A 10 24.60 -24.32 45.11
CA GLN A 10 25.90 -23.64 45.13
C GLN A 10 26.30 -23.14 43.74
N ALA A 11 26.13 -23.95 42.68
CA ALA A 11 26.41 -23.52 41.32
C ALA A 11 25.51 -22.37 40.85
N PHE A 12 24.26 -22.30 41.35
CA PHE A 12 23.34 -21.20 41.05
C PHE A 12 23.71 -19.92 41.80
N GLN A 13 24.09 -20.04 43.08
CA GLN A 13 24.54 -18.91 43.89
C GLN A 13 25.85 -18.31 43.35
N ASP A 14 26.80 -19.15 42.93
CA ASP A 14 28.03 -18.70 42.26
C ASP A 14 27.76 -17.97 40.94
N ARG A 15 26.75 -18.41 40.18
CA ARG A 15 26.33 -17.71 38.96
C ARG A 15 25.69 -16.36 39.26
N LEU A 16 24.83 -16.29 40.27
CA LEU A 16 24.21 -15.02 40.68
C LEU A 16 25.25 -14.03 41.21
N ALA A 17 26.21 -14.49 42.02
CA ALA A 17 27.30 -13.66 42.54
C ALA A 17 28.19 -13.10 41.41
N ARG A 18 28.46 -13.89 40.36
CA ARG A 18 29.19 -13.43 39.16
C ARG A 18 28.38 -12.42 38.35
N ILE A 19 27.07 -12.59 38.25
CA ILE A 19 26.19 -11.64 37.53
C ILE A 19 26.06 -10.33 38.31
N SER A 20 25.91 -10.39 39.64
CA SER A 20 25.84 -9.19 40.49
C SER A 20 27.17 -8.45 40.55
N ALA A 21 28.30 -9.16 40.56
CA ALA A 21 29.63 -8.54 40.50
C ALA A 21 29.88 -7.83 39.15
N ASN A 22 29.38 -8.38 38.05
CA ASN A 22 29.53 -7.79 36.71
C ASN A 22 28.45 -6.75 36.36
N ALA A 23 27.38 -6.61 37.17
CA ALA A 23 26.34 -5.61 36.95
C ALA A 23 26.79 -4.18 37.29
N GLY A 24 27.89 -4.01 38.04
CA GLY A 24 28.43 -2.72 38.47
C GLY A 24 29.71 -2.26 37.77
N GLN A 25 30.34 -3.09 36.94
CA GLN A 25 31.59 -2.75 36.24
C GLN A 25 31.39 -2.84 34.73
N ALA A 26 31.06 -1.69 34.13
CA ALA A 26 31.21 -1.47 32.70
C ALA A 26 32.70 -1.59 32.34
N ALA A 27 33.14 -2.80 32.02
CA ALA A 27 34.46 -3.04 31.46
C ALA A 27 34.56 -2.29 30.11
N PRO A 28 35.61 -1.49 29.86
CA PRO A 28 35.77 -0.83 28.58
C PRO A 28 36.05 -1.89 27.52
N VAL A 29 35.10 -2.05 26.60
CA VAL A 29 35.17 -3.04 25.53
C VAL A 29 36.27 -2.62 24.55
N SER A 30 37.37 -3.39 24.56
CA SER A 30 38.46 -3.31 23.59
C SER A 30 37.92 -3.38 22.15
N GLY A 31 38.40 -2.46 21.31
CA GLY A 31 37.80 -1.99 20.05
C GLY A 31 37.83 -2.94 18.85
N ARG A 32 37.71 -4.27 19.01
CA ARG A 32 37.64 -5.20 17.87
C ARG A 32 36.39 -6.10 17.79
N ASP A 33 35.64 -6.27 18.89
CA ASP A 33 34.43 -7.12 18.87
C ASP A 33 33.10 -6.37 18.68
N ALA A 34 33.16 -5.04 18.56
CA ALA A 34 31.98 -4.21 18.33
C ALA A 34 31.34 -4.41 16.93
N LYS A 35 32.07 -4.99 15.97
CA LYS A 35 31.59 -5.08 14.57
C LYS A 35 30.75 -6.33 14.27
N ARG A 36 30.74 -7.34 15.14
CA ARG A 36 30.01 -8.61 14.89
C ARG A 36 28.71 -8.77 15.70
N ARG A 37 28.46 -7.91 16.69
CA ARG A 37 27.24 -7.94 17.52
C ARG A 37 26.12 -7.00 17.07
N THR A 38 26.27 -6.30 15.95
CA THR A 38 25.21 -5.44 15.37
C THR A 38 24.26 -6.17 14.42
N ARG A 39 24.36 -7.50 14.26
CA ARG A 39 23.52 -8.27 13.32
C ARG A 39 22.56 -9.27 13.95
N GLY A 40 22.42 -9.31 15.27
CA GLY A 40 21.42 -10.16 15.92
C GLY A 40 21.14 -9.66 17.32
N GLY A 41 19.93 -9.18 17.57
CA GLY A 41 19.51 -8.73 18.90
C GLY A 41 19.46 -7.21 19.07
N ARG A 42 18.84 -6.51 18.13
CA ARG A 42 18.06 -5.32 18.49
C ARG A 42 16.62 -5.70 18.15
N ALA A 43 15.83 -6.05 19.16
CA ALA A 43 14.42 -5.67 19.13
C ALA A 43 14.46 -4.15 18.99
N GLY A 44 14.53 -3.68 17.74
CA GLY A 44 14.49 -2.28 17.43
C GLY A 44 13.23 -1.72 18.07
N PRO A 45 13.25 -0.47 18.55
CA PRO A 45 12.02 0.16 19.02
C PRO A 45 10.95 -0.12 17.97
N VAL A 46 9.83 -0.73 18.38
CA VAL A 46 8.67 -0.98 17.52
C VAL A 46 8.46 0.31 16.76
N LYS A 47 8.78 0.28 15.47
CA LYS A 47 8.93 1.48 14.64
C LYS A 47 7.63 2.25 14.83
N ALA A 48 7.72 3.42 15.47
CA ALA A 48 6.57 4.21 15.84
C ALA A 48 5.60 4.23 14.66
N ARG A 49 4.33 3.85 14.92
CA ARG A 49 3.21 3.84 13.97
C ARG A 49 3.40 5.02 13.02
N GLY A 50 3.92 4.73 11.83
CA GLY A 50 4.48 5.75 10.96
C GLY A 50 3.40 6.76 10.64
N ARG A 51 3.58 8.02 11.05
CA ARG A 51 2.68 9.08 10.61
C ARG A 51 2.69 9.07 9.09
N ILE A 52 1.51 8.93 8.48
CA ILE A 52 1.37 9.00 7.03
C ILE A 52 1.86 10.38 6.62
N ALA A 53 2.88 10.43 5.75
CA ALA A 53 3.42 11.68 5.27
C ALA A 53 2.29 12.44 4.54
N PRO A 54 2.08 13.75 4.79
CA PRO A 54 1.05 14.53 4.09
C PRO A 54 1.16 14.41 2.57
N GLY A 55 2.39 14.34 2.03
CA GLY A 55 2.62 14.12 0.61
C GLY A 55 2.12 12.77 0.08
N ALA A 56 2.07 11.73 0.92
CA ALA A 56 1.47 10.45 0.53
C ALA A 56 -0.06 10.52 0.43
N ILE A 57 -0.70 11.32 1.28
CA ILE A 57 -2.14 11.58 1.19
C ILE A 57 -2.44 12.36 -0.08
N LEU A 58 -1.69 13.45 -0.32
CA LEU A 58 -1.85 14.28 -1.51
C LEU A 58 -1.62 13.48 -2.80
N GLY A 59 -0.55 12.69 -2.84
CA GLY A 59 -0.26 11.79 -3.96
C GLY A 59 -1.36 10.74 -4.16
N GLY A 60 -1.91 10.21 -3.07
CA GLY A 60 -3.03 9.27 -3.14
C GLY A 60 -4.31 9.89 -3.71
N ILE A 61 -4.66 11.10 -3.27
CA ILE A 61 -5.84 11.83 -3.78
C ILE A 61 -5.66 12.16 -5.27
N LEU A 62 -4.50 12.67 -5.67
CA LEU A 62 -4.20 12.97 -7.07
C LEU A 62 -4.20 11.70 -7.93
N GLY A 63 -3.53 10.64 -7.49
CA GLY A 63 -3.50 9.36 -8.20
C GLY A 63 -4.88 8.73 -8.34
N GLY A 64 -5.67 8.75 -7.27
CA GLY A 64 -7.06 8.28 -7.29
C GLY A 64 -7.93 9.11 -8.24
N GLY A 65 -7.83 10.44 -8.18
CA GLY A 65 -8.59 11.34 -9.06
C GLY A 65 -8.26 11.14 -10.54
N VAL A 66 -6.98 11.02 -10.88
CA VAL A 66 -6.53 10.78 -12.27
C VAL A 66 -6.97 9.39 -12.75
N PHE A 67 -6.93 8.38 -11.89
CA PHE A 67 -7.41 7.04 -12.22
C PHE A 67 -8.90 7.04 -12.49
N LEU A 68 -9.70 7.67 -11.62
CA LEU A 68 -11.15 7.79 -11.81
C LEU A 68 -11.47 8.54 -13.10
N ALA A 69 -10.82 9.67 -13.36
CA ALA A 69 -11.01 10.43 -14.60
C ALA A 69 -10.66 9.59 -15.83
N SER A 70 -9.56 8.84 -15.79
CA SER A 70 -9.15 7.94 -16.89
C SER A 70 -10.17 6.83 -17.13
N LYS A 71 -10.77 6.27 -16.08
CA LYS A 71 -11.84 5.27 -16.22
C LYS A 71 -13.11 5.84 -16.86
N VAL A 72 -13.52 7.04 -16.43
CA VAL A 72 -14.69 7.72 -17.00
C VAL A 72 -14.45 8.05 -18.48
N ILE A 73 -13.27 8.58 -18.82
CA ILE A 73 -12.88 8.85 -20.21
C ILE A 73 -12.89 7.55 -21.03
N ALA A 74 -12.23 6.49 -20.53
CA ALA A 74 -12.20 5.20 -21.22
C ALA A 74 -13.60 4.64 -21.46
N HIS A 75 -14.51 4.75 -20.47
CA HIS A 75 -15.90 4.34 -20.63
C HIS A 75 -16.62 5.17 -21.69
N GLY A 76 -16.48 6.50 -21.68
CA GLY A 76 -17.03 7.37 -22.73
C GLY A 76 -16.51 7.02 -24.13
N LEU A 77 -15.22 6.70 -24.26
CA LEU A 77 -14.62 6.26 -25.53
C LEU A 77 -15.13 4.90 -26.00
N THR A 78 -15.63 4.03 -25.11
CA THR A 78 -16.28 2.78 -25.52
C THR A 78 -17.70 2.97 -26.04
N LEU A 79 -18.38 4.04 -25.63
CA LEU A 79 -19.75 4.36 -26.05
C LEU A 79 -19.80 5.02 -27.44
N SER A 80 -18.72 5.68 -27.86
CA SER A 80 -18.59 6.30 -29.18
C SER A 80 -17.59 5.51 -30.03
N PRO A 81 -18.00 4.68 -31.01
CA PRO A 81 -17.05 3.91 -31.81
C PRO A 81 -16.06 4.81 -32.56
N PRO A 82 -14.75 4.51 -32.57
CA PRO A 82 -13.77 5.31 -33.29
C PRO A 82 -14.05 5.28 -34.79
N GLY A 83 -14.07 6.46 -35.41
CA GLY A 83 -14.11 6.58 -36.87
C GLY A 83 -12.89 5.91 -37.53
N GLN A 84 -12.97 5.57 -38.81
CA GLN A 84 -11.90 4.82 -39.51
C GLN A 84 -10.51 5.49 -39.40
N GLY A 85 -10.44 6.81 -39.24
CA GLY A 85 -9.20 7.58 -39.09
C GLY A 85 -8.79 7.96 -37.65
N ASP A 86 -9.55 7.59 -36.61
CA ASP A 86 -9.24 8.05 -35.24
C ASP A 86 -8.19 7.16 -34.56
N VAL A 87 -6.92 7.42 -34.89
CA VAL A 87 -5.76 6.72 -34.31
C VAL A 87 -5.63 7.02 -32.82
N PHE A 88 -6.01 8.22 -32.38
CA PHE A 88 -5.90 8.63 -30.98
C PHE A 88 -6.85 7.80 -30.11
N GLN A 89 -8.12 7.74 -30.48
CA GLN A 89 -9.12 6.96 -29.75
C GLN A 89 -8.79 5.46 -29.74
N LYS A 90 -8.33 4.92 -30.88
CA LYS A 90 -7.89 3.51 -30.97
C LYS A 90 -6.72 3.24 -30.02
N THR A 91 -5.74 4.14 -29.96
CA THR A 91 -4.57 4.00 -29.08
C THR A 91 -4.97 4.11 -27.60
N MET A 92 -5.84 5.06 -27.29
CA MET A 92 -6.42 5.25 -25.95
C MET A 92 -7.17 4.00 -25.48
N LEU A 93 -8.04 3.43 -26.33
CA LEU A 93 -8.75 2.18 -26.03
C LEU A 93 -7.79 0.98 -25.85
N ALA A 94 -6.73 0.90 -26.66
CA ALA A 94 -5.76 -0.19 -26.59
C ALA A 94 -4.91 -0.15 -25.30
N ILE A 95 -4.53 1.05 -24.85
CA ILE A 95 -3.76 1.26 -23.62
C ILE A 95 -4.65 1.09 -22.37
N GLY A 96 -5.93 1.44 -22.49
CA GLY A 96 -6.91 1.33 -21.44
C GLY A 96 -6.70 2.31 -20.28
N PRO A 97 -7.51 2.19 -19.21
CA PRO A 97 -7.54 3.15 -18.11
C PRO A 97 -6.21 3.27 -17.36
N PHE A 98 -5.49 2.17 -17.19
CA PHE A 98 -4.22 2.15 -16.45
C PHE A 98 -3.12 2.94 -17.17
N GLY A 99 -2.97 2.79 -18.49
CA GLY A 99 -1.94 3.54 -19.19
C GLY A 99 -2.34 4.99 -19.45
N MET A 100 -3.63 5.31 -19.60
CA MET A 100 -4.12 6.71 -19.52
C MET A 100 -3.73 7.35 -18.19
N THR A 101 -3.92 6.60 -17.10
CA THR A 101 -3.59 7.07 -15.75
C THR A 101 -2.09 7.28 -15.60
N ALA A 102 -1.26 6.36 -16.10
CA ALA A 102 0.19 6.51 -16.09
C ALA A 102 0.63 7.75 -16.90
N ALA A 103 0.04 8.00 -18.07
CA ALA A 103 0.32 9.18 -18.88
C ALA A 103 -0.11 10.48 -18.17
N GLY A 104 -1.31 10.52 -17.60
CA GLY A 104 -1.80 11.68 -16.85
C GLY A 104 -0.97 11.97 -15.60
N LEU A 105 -0.60 10.92 -14.86
CA LEU A 105 0.30 11.03 -13.70
C LEU A 105 1.68 11.50 -14.11
N PHE A 106 2.22 11.03 -15.24
CA PHE A 106 3.52 11.48 -15.73
C PHE A 106 3.52 13.00 -16.01
N VAL A 107 2.48 13.49 -16.69
CA VAL A 107 2.29 14.92 -16.95
C VAL A 107 2.17 15.71 -15.65
N LEU A 108 1.38 15.24 -14.69
CA LEU A 108 1.22 15.90 -13.38
C LEU A 108 2.51 15.89 -12.55
N MET A 109 3.26 14.79 -12.57
CA MET A 109 4.52 14.68 -11.86
C MET A 109 5.58 15.63 -12.42
N ILE A 110 5.60 15.86 -13.74
CA ILE A 110 6.47 16.85 -14.37
C ILE A 110 5.98 18.27 -14.08
N GLY A 111 4.69 18.54 -14.28
CA GLY A 111 4.12 19.89 -14.17
C GLY A 111 4.08 20.43 -12.73
N LEU A 112 3.79 19.57 -11.75
CA LEU A 112 3.70 19.95 -10.34
C LEU A 112 4.97 19.60 -9.55
N GLY A 113 6.00 19.02 -10.20
CA GLY A 113 7.25 18.64 -9.53
C GLY A 113 7.10 17.55 -8.47
N LEU A 114 6.03 16.75 -8.50
CA LEU A 114 5.67 15.76 -7.48
C LEU A 114 6.51 14.47 -7.59
N ARG A 115 7.84 14.59 -7.51
CA ARG A 115 8.78 13.45 -7.61
C ARG A 115 9.25 12.89 -6.27
N ASP A 116 8.76 13.42 -5.15
CA ASP A 116 9.19 12.93 -3.85
C ASP A 116 8.66 11.52 -3.58
N LYS A 117 9.50 10.72 -2.92
CA LYS A 117 9.19 9.36 -2.44
C LYS A 117 7.81 9.22 -1.77
N PRO A 118 7.36 10.13 -0.86
CA PRO A 118 6.04 10.02 -0.25
C PRO A 118 4.88 10.14 -1.26
N HIS A 119 4.96 11.04 -2.25
CA HIS A 119 3.90 11.20 -3.25
C HIS A 119 3.74 9.94 -4.10
N LEU A 120 4.87 9.38 -4.54
CA LEU A 120 4.91 8.11 -5.29
C LEU A 120 4.30 6.96 -4.50
N LEU A 121 4.64 6.82 -3.22
CA LEU A 121 4.04 5.81 -2.35
C LEU A 121 2.53 5.99 -2.22
N GLY A 122 2.06 7.23 -2.09
CA GLY A 122 0.64 7.57 -2.09
C GLY A 122 -0.08 7.11 -3.34
N ILE A 123 0.47 7.44 -4.51
CA ILE A 123 -0.08 7.05 -5.82
C ILE A 123 -0.11 5.51 -5.97
N CYS A 124 1.00 4.84 -5.65
CA CYS A 124 1.13 3.39 -5.79
C CYS A 124 0.15 2.61 -4.90
N VAL A 125 -0.20 3.15 -3.73
CA VAL A 125 -1.19 2.53 -2.83
C VAL A 125 -2.61 2.89 -3.25
N ALA A 126 -2.86 4.14 -3.64
CA ALA A 126 -4.20 4.60 -4.00
C ALA A 126 -4.76 3.89 -5.23
N LEU A 127 -3.91 3.57 -6.22
CA LEU A 127 -4.33 2.89 -7.46
C LEU A 127 -5.00 1.52 -7.20
N PRO A 128 -4.34 0.54 -6.55
CA PRO A 128 -4.98 -0.71 -6.18
C PRO A 128 -6.18 -0.52 -5.25
N VAL A 129 -6.06 0.37 -4.25
CA VAL A 129 -7.15 0.63 -3.29
C VAL A 129 -8.40 1.11 -4.01
N LEU A 130 -8.26 2.03 -4.97
CA LEU A 130 -9.39 2.53 -5.72
C LEU A 130 -9.91 1.47 -6.71
N HIS A 131 -9.02 0.72 -7.38
CA HIS A 131 -9.43 -0.32 -8.32
C HIS A 131 -10.24 -1.46 -7.66
N PHE A 132 -9.80 -1.93 -6.48
CA PHE A 132 -10.51 -2.98 -5.74
C PHE A 132 -11.62 -2.44 -4.83
N GLY A 133 -11.52 -1.20 -4.38
CA GLY A 133 -12.51 -0.53 -3.53
C GLY A 133 -13.69 0.05 -4.30
N GLU A 134 -13.56 0.26 -5.60
CA GLU A 134 -14.60 0.78 -6.47
C GLU A 134 -15.96 0.09 -6.34
N PRO A 135 -16.09 -1.25 -6.34
CA PRO A 135 -17.40 -1.89 -6.17
C PRO A 135 -18.08 -1.54 -4.86
N TYR A 136 -17.31 -1.40 -3.80
CA TYR A 136 -17.83 -1.02 -2.50
C TYR A 136 -18.26 0.45 -2.49
N LEU A 137 -17.50 1.33 -3.16
CA LEU A 137 -17.88 2.74 -3.31
C LEU A 137 -19.13 2.91 -4.18
N ALA A 138 -19.23 2.16 -5.27
CA ALA A 138 -20.41 2.13 -6.14
C ALA A 138 -21.65 1.61 -5.38
N ALA A 139 -21.50 0.63 -4.49
CA ALA A 139 -22.57 0.15 -3.64
C ALA A 139 -23.00 1.18 -2.58
N LEU A 140 -22.06 1.96 -2.04
CA LEU A 140 -22.35 2.99 -1.03
C LEU A 140 -22.98 4.25 -1.63
N MET A 141 -22.60 4.61 -2.85
CA MET A 141 -23.05 5.83 -3.53
C MET A 141 -23.50 5.53 -4.97
N PRO A 142 -24.56 4.72 -5.15
CA PRO A 142 -24.98 4.27 -6.48
C PRO A 142 -25.35 5.43 -7.41
N ASP A 143 -26.01 6.47 -6.89
CA ASP A 143 -26.43 7.64 -7.69
C ASP A 143 -25.24 8.42 -8.27
N LEU A 144 -24.12 8.50 -7.56
CA LEU A 144 -22.93 9.18 -8.07
C LEU A 144 -22.26 8.34 -9.16
N TRP A 145 -22.22 7.01 -8.98
CA TRP A 145 -21.61 6.11 -9.95
C TRP A 145 -22.43 5.96 -11.23
N THR A 146 -23.76 6.00 -11.15
CA THR A 146 -24.65 5.99 -12.33
C THR A 146 -24.67 7.32 -13.08
N GLN A 147 -24.23 8.42 -12.47
CA GLN A 147 -23.97 9.68 -13.18
C GLN A 147 -22.64 9.65 -13.94
N LEU A 148 -21.62 8.97 -13.39
CA LEU A 148 -20.28 8.89 -13.98
C LEU A 148 -20.17 7.77 -15.03
N PHE A 149 -20.92 6.70 -14.86
CA PHE A 149 -20.91 5.49 -15.69
C PHE A 149 -22.32 5.07 -16.04
N SER A 150 -22.49 4.26 -17.09
CA SER A 150 -23.81 3.72 -17.42
C SER A 150 -24.37 2.82 -16.30
N PRO A 151 -25.69 2.74 -16.11
CA PRO A 151 -26.28 1.84 -15.12
C PRO A 151 -25.84 0.38 -15.29
N GLN A 152 -25.73 -0.08 -16.54
CA GLN A 152 -25.27 -1.43 -16.87
C GLN A 152 -23.81 -1.66 -16.45
N TYR A 153 -22.98 -0.61 -16.49
CA TYR A 153 -21.60 -0.71 -16.00
C TYR A 153 -21.58 -0.94 -14.48
N VAL A 154 -22.39 -0.18 -13.74
CA VAL A 154 -22.48 -0.30 -12.28
C VAL A 154 -23.01 -1.67 -11.87
N GLU A 155 -24.06 -2.17 -12.52
CA GLU A 155 -24.58 -3.52 -12.28
C GLU A 155 -23.53 -4.60 -12.52
N ASN A 156 -22.84 -4.57 -13.67
CA ASN A 156 -21.78 -5.52 -13.98
C ASN A 156 -20.65 -5.47 -12.94
N LEU A 157 -20.30 -4.27 -12.47
CA LEU A 157 -19.26 -4.07 -11.49
C LEU A 157 -19.65 -4.64 -10.11
N LEU A 158 -20.90 -4.47 -9.69
CA LEU A 158 -21.44 -5.06 -8.47
C LEU A 158 -21.56 -6.59 -8.56
N ILE A 159 -21.96 -7.12 -9.73
CA ILE A 159 -22.03 -8.57 -9.97
C ILE A 159 -20.63 -9.19 -9.94
N GLN A 160 -19.64 -8.58 -10.59
CA GLN A 160 -18.25 -9.06 -10.57
C GLN A 160 -17.66 -9.07 -9.16
N ALA A 161 -18.06 -8.11 -8.31
CA ALA A 161 -17.66 -8.07 -6.91
C ALA A 161 -18.46 -8.99 -6.00
N GLY A 162 -19.48 -9.69 -6.51
CA GLY A 162 -20.37 -10.54 -5.72
C GLY A 162 -21.31 -9.77 -4.79
N LEU A 163 -21.46 -8.46 -4.98
CA LEU A 163 -22.34 -7.59 -4.19
C LEU A 163 -23.79 -7.60 -4.71
N MET A 164 -24.00 -8.08 -5.94
CA MET A 164 -25.31 -8.21 -6.57
C MET A 164 -25.40 -9.53 -7.32
N THR A 165 -26.57 -10.18 -7.29
CA THR A 165 -26.82 -11.39 -8.08
C THR A 165 -27.23 -11.01 -9.51
N PRO A 166 -26.72 -11.71 -10.54
CA PRO A 166 -27.13 -11.46 -11.91
C PRO A 166 -28.64 -11.68 -12.06
N PRO A 167 -29.33 -10.85 -12.87
CA PRO A 167 -30.75 -11.08 -13.14
C PRO A 167 -30.94 -12.46 -13.79
N PRO A 168 -32.01 -13.19 -13.45
CA PRO A 168 -32.29 -14.48 -14.09
C PRO A 168 -32.40 -14.28 -15.60
N ALA A 169 -31.66 -15.08 -16.37
CA ALA A 169 -31.76 -15.09 -17.82
C ALA A 169 -33.20 -15.49 -18.19
N LEU A 170 -33.92 -14.59 -18.85
CA LEU A 170 -35.23 -14.84 -19.47
C LEU A 170 -35.06 -15.44 -20.86
#